data_AF-A0A1B6IVX7-F1
#
_entry.id   AF-A0A1B6IVX7-F1
#
_cell.length_a   1.000
_cell.length_b   1.000
_cell.length_c   1.000
_cell.angle_alpha   90.00
_cell.angle_beta   90.00
_cell.angle_gamma   90.00
#
_symmetry.space_group_name_H-M   'P 1'
#
loop_
_entity.id
_entity.type
_entity.pdbx_description
1 polymer ?
#
loop_
_entity_poly.entity_id
_entity_poly.type
_entity_poly.pdbx_seq_one_letter_code
_entity_poly.pdbx_strand_id
1 'polypeptide(L)'
;LKKYQSIYKLVWPDLIAFLTIYYSLSVLYRYVLDPDQKKLFEEVSDYCEKFINLIPLSFVLGFYVALIMVRWWDQYLAIPWTSSLAVYISAHIYGQDERGRLMRRTIMRYVC
;
A
#
# COMPACT_ATOMS: atom_id res chain seq x y z
N LEU A 1 -3.44 -18.42 -11.30
CA LEU A 1 -3.68 -17.94 -9.91
C LEU A 1 -3.13 -16.52 -9.66
N LYS A 2 -3.38 -15.54 -10.56
CA LYS A 2 -2.83 -14.16 -10.47
C LYS A 2 -3.93 -13.09 -10.56
N LYS A 3 -5.16 -13.42 -10.15
CA LYS A 3 -6.36 -12.57 -10.32
C LYS A 3 -6.70 -11.74 -9.08
N TYR A 4 -6.13 -12.06 -7.91
CA TYR A 4 -6.63 -11.51 -6.63
C TYR A 4 -5.82 -10.34 -6.05
N GLN A 5 -4.62 -10.04 -6.55
CA GLN A 5 -3.81 -8.94 -6.03
C GLN A 5 -2.88 -8.41 -7.12
N SER A 6 -3.48 -7.80 -8.14
CA SER A 6 -2.72 -7.18 -9.23
C SER A 6 -2.72 -5.66 -9.07
N ILE A 7 -1.58 -5.03 -9.35
CA ILE A 7 -1.40 -3.57 -9.35
C ILE A 7 -2.49 -2.90 -10.21
N TYR A 8 -2.90 -3.53 -11.30
CA TYR A 8 -3.96 -3.02 -12.18
C TYR A 8 -5.31 -2.84 -11.46
N LYS A 9 -5.66 -3.70 -10.49
CA LYS A 9 -6.91 -3.56 -9.73
C LYS A 9 -6.86 -2.34 -8.80
N LEU A 10 -5.67 -1.98 -8.31
CA LEU A 10 -5.47 -0.83 -7.43
C LEU A 10 -5.42 0.49 -8.21
N VAL A 11 -4.75 0.50 -9.36
CA VAL A 11 -4.43 1.73 -10.12
C VAL A 11 -5.52 2.11 -11.14
N TRP A 12 -6.39 1.18 -11.52
CA TRP A 12 -7.42 1.44 -12.52
C TRP A 12 -8.32 2.67 -12.27
N PRO A 13 -8.87 2.92 -11.06
CA PRO A 13 -9.68 4.12 -10.83
C PRO A 13 -8.88 5.41 -11.04
N ASP A 14 -7.64 5.49 -10.56
CA ASP A 14 -6.76 6.64 -10.78
C ASP A 14 -6.43 6.83 -12.26
N LEU A 15 -6.20 5.73 -12.99
CA LEU A 15 -5.94 5.76 -14.42
C LEU A 15 -7.15 6.28 -15.22
N ILE A 16 -8.36 5.82 -14.89
CA ILE A 16 -9.58 6.35 -15.53
C ILE A 16 -9.69 7.85 -15.24
N ALA A 17 -9.55 8.28 -13.99
CA ALA A 17 -9.66 9.68 -13.63
C ALA A 17 -8.64 10.54 -14.42
N PHE A 18 -7.38 10.10 -14.48
CA PHE A 18 -6.34 10.76 -15.27
C PHE A 18 -6.71 10.86 -16.75
N LEU A 19 -7.13 9.75 -17.37
CA LEU A 19 -7.51 9.72 -18.78
C LEU A 19 -8.71 10.62 -19.06
N THR A 20 -9.73 10.61 -18.19
CA THR A 20 -10.91 11.47 -18.36
C THR A 20 -10.54 12.95 -18.36
N ILE A 21 -9.70 13.39 -17.44
CA ILE A 21 -9.23 14.77 -17.37
C ILE A 21 -8.39 15.11 -18.61
N TYR A 22 -7.43 14.25 -18.96
CA TYR A 22 -6.56 14.46 -20.13
C TYR A 22 -7.36 14.59 -21.43
N TYR A 23 -8.29 13.66 -21.68
CA TYR A 23 -9.13 13.72 -22.87
C TYR A 23 -10.10 14.90 -22.84
N SER A 24 -10.62 15.29 -21.67
CA SER A 24 -11.48 16.47 -21.55
C SER A 24 -10.73 17.75 -21.96
N LEU A 25 -9.48 17.92 -21.50
CA LEU A 25 -8.61 19.03 -21.89
C LEU A 25 -8.29 18.99 -23.38
N SER A 26 -8.03 17.81 -23.94
CA SER A 26 -7.78 17.63 -25.37
C SER A 26 -8.98 18.04 -26.23
N VAL A 27 -10.20 17.68 -25.81
CA VAL A 27 -11.45 18.07 -26.48
C VAL A 27 -11.69 19.57 -26.36
N LEU A 28 -11.49 20.15 -25.17
CA LEU A 28 -11.62 21.60 -24.95
C LEU A 28 -10.66 22.38 -25.87
N TYR A 29 -9.39 21.99 -25.91
CA TYR A 29 -8.39 22.63 -26.77
C TYR A 29 -8.78 22.54 -28.26
N ARG A 30 -9.25 21.38 -28.74
CA ARG A 30 -9.57 21.20 -30.17
C ARG A 30 -10.85 21.91 -30.61
N TYR A 31 -11.93 21.78 -29.83
CA TYR A 31 -13.28 22.12 -30.29
C TYR A 31 -13.87 23.38 -29.65
N VAL A 32 -13.34 23.84 -28.51
CA VAL A 32 -13.95 24.95 -27.74
C VAL A 32 -13.10 26.21 -27.77
N LEU A 33 -11.76 26.10 -27.74
CA LEU A 33 -10.88 27.27 -27.64
C LEU A 33 -10.68 28.01 -28.97
N ASP A 34 -10.78 29.34 -28.88
CA ASP A 34 -10.39 30.30 -29.93
C ASP A 34 -8.86 30.38 -30.11
N PRO A 35 -8.34 30.92 -31.23
CA PRO A 35 -6.91 30.95 -31.56
C PRO A 35 -6.06 31.64 -30.49
N ASP A 36 -6.54 32.73 -29.90
CA ASP A 36 -5.81 33.45 -28.87
C ASP A 36 -5.80 32.69 -27.53
N GLN A 37 -6.88 31.98 -27.21
CA GLN A 37 -6.94 31.13 -26.01
C GLN A 37 -6.04 29.89 -26.15
N LYS A 38 -5.89 29.35 -27.37
CA LYS A 38 -4.96 28.23 -27.64
C LYS A 38 -3.51 28.58 -27.33
N LYS A 39 -3.06 29.79 -27.73
CA LYS A 39 -1.71 30.27 -27.42
C LYS A 39 -1.47 30.35 -25.90
N LEU A 40 -2.46 30.87 -25.17
CA LEU A 40 -2.37 30.94 -23.71
C LEU A 40 -2.35 29.54 -23.06
N PHE A 41 -3.12 28.59 -23.60
CA PHE A 41 -3.09 27.20 -23.13
C PHE A 41 -1.73 26.54 -23.38
N GLU A 42 -1.10 26.78 -24.53
CA GLU A 42 0.23 26.29 -24.87
C GLU A 42 1.29 26.86 -23.91
N GLU A 43 1.24 28.15 -23.62
CA GLU A 43 2.14 28.79 -22.64
C GLU A 43 2.00 28.18 -21.23
N VAL A 44 0.77 27.90 -20.80
CA VAL A 44 0.50 27.23 -19.51
C VAL A 44 1.02 25.79 -19.52
N SER A 45 0.84 25.05 -20.62
CA SER A 45 1.35 23.67 -20.76
C SER A 45 2.88 23.64 -20.65
N ASP A 46 3.56 24.52 -21.38
CA ASP A 46 5.02 24.66 -21.35
C ASP A 46 5.53 25.07 -19.97
N TYR A 47 4.77 25.93 -19.27
CA TYR A 47 5.05 26.28 -17.88
C TYR A 47 4.98 25.02 -17.01
N CYS A 48 3.89 24.25 -17.05
CA CYS A 48 3.72 23.03 -16.26
C CYS A 48 4.84 22.00 -16.52
N GLU A 49 5.28 21.80 -17.76
CA GLU A 49 6.37 20.88 -18.09
C GLU A 49 7.68 21.22 -17.36
N LYS A 50 7.98 22.51 -17.22
CA LYS A 50 9.17 22.97 -16.49
C LYS A 50 9.11 22.59 -15.01
N PHE A 51 7.94 22.65 -14.37
CA PHE A 51 7.78 22.31 -12.94
C PHE A 51 7.80 20.81 -12.65
N ILE A 52 7.38 19.97 -13.60
CA ILE A 52 7.37 18.50 -13.42
C ILE A 52 8.76 17.97 -13.09
N ASN A 53 9.82 18.56 -13.67
CA ASN A 53 11.20 18.13 -13.46
C ASN A 53 11.86 18.68 -12.18
N LEU A 54 11.27 19.70 -11.54
CA LEU A 54 11.87 20.34 -10.35
C LEU A 54 11.72 19.52 -9.07
N ILE A 55 10.70 18.66 -8.98
CA ILE A 55 10.44 17.86 -7.79
C ILE A 55 10.81 16.41 -8.10
N PRO A 56 11.85 15.84 -7.47
CA PRO A 56 12.14 14.42 -7.61
C PRO A 56 11.10 13.61 -6.81
N LEU A 57 9.88 13.54 -7.32
CA LEU A 57 8.77 12.80 -6.72
C LEU A 57 9.14 11.33 -6.49
N SER A 58 9.89 10.75 -7.42
CA SER A 58 10.40 9.38 -7.33
C SER A 58 11.29 9.18 -6.11
N PHE A 59 12.10 10.18 -5.74
CA PHE A 59 12.97 10.12 -4.55
C PHE A 59 12.12 10.08 -3.28
N VAL A 60 11.21 11.04 -3.12
CA VAL A 60 10.34 11.14 -1.93
C VAL A 60 9.45 9.90 -1.79
N LEU A 61 8.86 9.43 -2.89
CA LEU A 61 8.05 8.22 -2.91
C LEU A 61 8.88 6.99 -2.50
N GLY A 62 10.13 6.92 -2.95
CA GLY A 62 11.08 5.87 -2.54
C GLY A 62 11.31 5.82 -1.04
N PHE A 63 11.59 6.96 -0.39
CA PHE A 63 11.71 7.01 1.08
C PHE A 63 10.41 6.65 1.77
N TYR A 64 9.28 7.17 1.28
CA TYR A 64 7.99 6.93 1.88
C TYR A 64 7.63 5.45 1.87
N VAL A 65 7.78 4.79 0.72
CA VAL A 65 7.54 3.35 0.58
C VAL A 65 8.51 2.53 1.44
N ALA A 66 9.80 2.90 1.48
CA ALA A 66 10.78 2.22 2.33
C ALA A 66 10.38 2.27 3.82
N LEU A 67 9.95 3.43 4.32
CA LEU A 67 9.47 3.57 5.70
C LEU A 67 8.22 2.74 5.97
N ILE A 68 7.25 2.71 5.04
CA ILE A 68 6.06 1.87 5.17
C ILE A 68 6.44 0.39 5.24
N MET A 69 7.36 -0.06 4.40
CA MET A 69 7.79 -1.46 4.36
C MET A 69 8.43 -1.90 5.68
N VAL A 70 9.28 -1.05 6.27
CA VAL A 70 9.86 -1.32 7.60
C VAL A 70 8.78 -1.45 8.66
N ARG A 71 7.85 -0.49 8.73
CA ARG A 71 6.76 -0.53 9.71
C ARG A 71 5.84 -1.72 9.52
N TRP A 72 5.53 -2.07 8.27
CA TRP A 72 4.72 -3.24 7.96
C TRP A 72 5.42 -4.53 8.40
N TRP A 73 6.73 -4.63 8.20
CA TRP A 73 7.51 -5.77 8.67
C TRP A 73 7.56 -5.85 10.20
N ASP A 74 7.75 -4.73 10.89
CA ASP A 74 7.70 -4.67 12.35
C ASP A 74 6.32 -5.10 12.89
N GLN A 75 5.24 -4.67 12.24
CA GLN A 75 3.88 -5.13 12.57
C GLN A 75 3.72 -6.64 12.38
N TYR A 76 4.29 -7.19 11.31
CA TYR A 76 4.26 -8.63 11.07
C TYR A 76 5.03 -9.41 12.15
N LEU A 77 6.20 -8.92 12.56
CA LEU A 77 7.00 -9.52 13.63
C LEU A 77 6.37 -9.37 15.01
N ALA A 78 5.58 -8.31 15.24
CA ALA A 78 4.88 -8.09 16.49
C ALA A 78 3.74 -9.09 16.72
N ILE A 79 3.28 -9.82 15.70
CA ILE A 79 2.26 -10.87 15.85
C ILE A 79 2.90 -12.07 16.56
N PRO A 80 2.49 -12.39 17.80
CA PRO A 80 3.08 -13.50 18.54
C PRO A 80 2.65 -14.84 17.93
N TRP A 81 3.63 -15.69 17.58
CA TRP A 81 3.37 -17.04 17.10
C TRP A 81 3.10 -17.98 18.29
N THR A 82 1.91 -18.58 18.31
CA THR A 82 1.48 -19.51 19.37
C THR A 82 2.35 -20.77 19.45
N SER A 83 3.05 -21.13 18.37
CA SER A 83 3.94 -22.29 18.30
C SER A 83 5.11 -22.22 19.29
N SER A 84 5.81 -21.07 19.37
CA SER A 84 6.96 -20.90 20.26
C SER A 84 6.53 -20.96 21.73
N LEU A 85 5.37 -20.36 22.03
CA LEU A 85 4.76 -20.40 23.36
C LEU A 85 4.31 -21.82 23.75
N ALA A 86 3.72 -22.57 22.82
CA ALA A 86 3.26 -23.94 23.07
C ALA A 86 4.42 -24.87 23.46
N VAL A 87 5.57 -24.75 22.79
CA VAL A 87 6.78 -25.50 23.13
C VAL A 87 7.28 -25.12 24.52
N TYR A 88 7.32 -23.82 24.84
CA TYR A 88 7.76 -23.34 26.15
C TYR A 88 6.89 -23.86 27.29
N ILE A 89 5.55 -23.80 27.13
CA ILE A 89 4.58 -24.31 28.09
C ILE A 89 4.70 -25.84 28.24
N SER A 90 4.93 -26.56 27.13
CA SER A 90 5.09 -28.02 27.18
C SER A 90 6.39 -28.46 27.86
N ALA A 91 7.43 -27.63 27.84
CA ALA A 91 8.70 -27.92 28.52
C ALA A 91 8.66 -27.59 30.02
N HIS A 92 7.85 -26.62 30.45
CA HIS A 92 7.77 -26.21 31.86
C HIS A 92 6.72 -26.98 32.67
N ILE A 93 5.63 -27.45 32.03
CA ILE A 93 4.57 -28.22 32.70
C ILE A 93 4.86 -29.72 32.54
N TYR A 94 5.54 -30.28 33.54
CA TYR A 94 5.81 -31.70 33.65
C TYR A 94 4.57 -32.48 34.13
N GLY A 95 4.38 -33.69 33.60
CA GLY A 95 3.28 -34.59 33.99
C GLY A 95 2.39 -35.00 32.82
N GLN A 96 2.25 -36.31 32.63
CA GLN A 96 1.32 -36.92 31.67
C GLN A 96 -0.11 -37.06 32.23
N ASP A 97 -0.34 -36.59 33.45
CA ASP A 97 -1.64 -36.65 34.11
C ASP A 97 -2.66 -35.71 33.44
N GLU A 98 -3.94 -36.05 33.61
CA GLU A 98 -5.06 -35.30 33.02
C GLU A 98 -5.09 -33.82 33.45
N ARG A 99 -4.67 -33.54 34.70
CA ARG A 99 -4.50 -32.17 35.22
C ARG A 99 -3.47 -31.36 34.43
N GLY A 100 -2.30 -31.94 34.17
CA GLY A 100 -1.23 -31.27 33.40
C GLY A 100 -1.62 -31.03 31.94
N ARG A 101 -2.42 -31.93 31.37
CA ARG A 101 -3.01 -31.75 30.03
C ARG A 101 -4.03 -30.60 29.99
N LEU A 102 -4.93 -30.53 30.97
CA LEU A 102 -5.93 -29.46 31.07
C LEU A 102 -5.25 -28.10 31.26
N MET A 103 -4.24 -28.01 32.13
CA MET A 103 -3.52 -26.76 32.40
C MET A 103 -2.82 -26.20 31.15
N ARG A 104 -2.11 -27.04 30.38
CA ARG A 104 -1.46 -26.65 29.11
C ARG A 104 -2.47 -26.10 28.09
N ARG A 105 -3.64 -26.74 27.96
CA ARG A 105 -4.71 -26.30 27.05
C ARG A 105 -5.34 -24.98 27.49
N THR A 106 -5.59 -24.83 28.79
CA THR A 106 -6.18 -23.61 29.36
C THR A 106 -5.26 -22.42 29.16
N ILE A 107 -3.95 -22.55 29.45
CA ILE A 107 -2.99 -21.47 29.26
C ILE A 107 -2.88 -21.08 27.77
N MET A 108 -2.77 -22.05 26.86
CA MET A 108 -2.73 -21.77 25.42
C MET A 108 -3.99 -21.04 24.94
N ARG A 109 -5.18 -21.40 25.45
CA ARG A 109 -6.44 -20.73 25.10
C ARG A 109 -6.50 -19.27 25.60
N TYR A 110 -5.84 -18.93 26.70
CA TYR A 110 -5.80 -17.56 27.21
C TYR A 110 -4.82 -16.65 26.46
N VAL A 111 -3.82 -17.24 25.79
CA VAL A 111 -2.80 -16.47 25.06
C VAL A 111 -3.11 -16.37 23.55
N CYS A 112 -3.90 -17.29 23.01
CA CYS A 112 -4.51 -17.18 21.69
C CYS A 112 -5.67 -16.19 21.69
#